data_AF-A0A8I0JGI6-F1
#
_entry.id   AF-A0A8I0JGI6-F1
#
_cell.length_a   1.000
_cell.length_b   1.000
_cell.length_c   1.000
_cell.angle_alpha   90.00
_cell.angle_beta   90.00
_cell.angle_gamma   90.00
#
_symmetry.space_group_name_H-M   'P 1'
#
loop_
_entity.id
_entity.type
_entity.pdbx_description
1 polymer ?
#
loop_
_entity_poly.entity_id
_entity_poly.type
_entity_poly.pdbx_seq_one_letter_code
_entity_poly.pdbx_strand_id
1 'polypeptide(L)'
;MATVKSDGGSTSYYNIPEYATDLQDLIEYKRMEFGIGNIFKACYRFGGKDGTSKRYDLNKIIFFAKRELARMDRDEDAVISP
;
A
#
# COMPACT_ATOMS: atom_id res chain seq x y z
N MET A 1 0.46 9.95 -13.08
CA MET A 1 0.90 8.90 -14.02
C MET A 1 -0.31 8.42 -14.82
N ALA A 2 -0.14 8.17 -16.12
CA ALA A 2 -1.22 7.70 -16.98
C ALA A 2 -1.66 6.28 -16.59
N THR A 3 -2.96 6.00 -16.63
CA THR A 3 -3.51 4.68 -16.36
C THR A 3 -3.17 3.72 -17.51
N VAL A 4 -2.61 2.56 -17.17
CA VAL A 4 -2.31 1.51 -18.16
C VAL A 4 -3.59 0.73 -18.43
N LYS A 5 -4.04 0.69 -19.69
CA LYS A 5 -5.18 -0.14 -20.11
C LYS A 5 -4.72 -1.61 -20.05
N SER A 6 -5.20 -2.33 -19.03
CA SER A 6 -4.89 -3.75 -18.80
C SER A 6 -6.04 -4.63 -19.26
N ASP A 7 -5.72 -5.75 -19.89
CA ASP A 7 -6.65 -6.82 -20.29
C ASP A 7 -6.79 -7.91 -19.20
N GLY A 8 -6.26 -7.66 -18.01
CA GLY A 8 -6.25 -8.60 -16.88
C GLY A 8 -5.00 -9.49 -16.82
N GLY A 9 -4.09 -9.38 -17.78
CA GLY A 9 -2.80 -10.09 -17.78
C GLY A 9 -1.70 -9.44 -16.94
N SER A 10 -0.54 -10.10 -16.91
CA SER A 10 0.68 -9.50 -16.37
C SER A 10 1.11 -8.34 -17.27
N THR A 11 1.12 -7.14 -16.71
CA THR A 11 1.47 -5.87 -17.36
C THR A 11 2.73 -5.31 -16.72
N SER A 12 3.33 -4.30 -17.36
CA SER A 12 4.57 -3.66 -16.91
C SER A 12 4.52 -3.10 -15.49
N TYR A 13 3.34 -2.85 -14.91
CA TYR A 13 3.23 -2.33 -13.54
C TYR A 13 3.39 -3.40 -12.43
N TYR A 14 3.42 -4.70 -12.79
CA TYR A 14 3.78 -5.82 -11.90
C TYR A 14 5.27 -6.16 -11.94
N ASN A 15 6.05 -5.58 -12.86
CA ASN A 15 7.48 -5.83 -12.92
C ASN A 15 8.16 -5.33 -11.64
N ILE A 16 9.01 -6.19 -11.08
CA ILE A 16 9.89 -5.89 -9.95
C ILE A 16 11.20 -5.35 -10.53
N PRO A 17 11.72 -4.21 -10.05
CA PRO A 17 13.01 -3.71 -10.53
C PRO A 17 14.15 -4.66 -10.13
N GLU A 18 15.14 -4.82 -10.99
CA GLU A 18 16.24 -5.79 -10.81
C GLU A 18 17.03 -5.58 -9.50
N TYR A 19 17.10 -4.35 -9.00
CA TYR A 19 17.80 -4.03 -7.76
C TYR A 19 17.02 -4.41 -6.50
N ALA A 20 15.71 -4.69 -6.59
CA ALA A 20 14.89 -4.96 -5.43
C ALA A 20 15.15 -6.37 -4.88
N THR A 21 15.54 -6.40 -3.61
CA THR A 21 15.86 -7.61 -2.85
C THR A 21 14.86 -7.86 -1.73
N ASP A 22 14.16 -6.82 -1.28
CA ASP A 22 13.15 -6.93 -0.24
C ASP A 22 11.91 -6.04 -0.47
N LEU A 23 10.99 -6.05 0.49
CA LEU A 23 9.77 -5.26 0.42
C LEU A 23 10.00 -3.75 0.56
N GLN A 24 11.05 -3.34 1.26
CA GLN A 24 11.38 -1.94 1.46
C GLN A 24 11.82 -1.31 0.13
N ASP A 25 12.60 -2.03 -0.68
CA ASP A 25 12.95 -1.61 -2.04
C ASP A 25 11.72 -1.31 -2.90
N LEU A 26 10.68 -2.16 -2.80
CA LEU A 26 9.42 -1.99 -3.53
C LEU A 26 8.59 -0.80 -3.03
N ILE A 27 8.59 -0.57 -1.71
CA ILE A 27 7.90 0.57 -1.08
C ILE A 27 8.52 1.89 -1.56
N GLU A 28 9.84 1.95 -1.62
CA GLU A 28 10.59 3.11 -2.10
C GLU A 28 10.43 3.30 -3.61
N TYR A 29 10.53 2.23 -4.40
CA TYR A 29 10.32 2.25 -5.85
C TYR A 29 8.95 2.82 -6.23
N LYS A 30 7.90 2.41 -5.49
CA LYS A 30 6.52 2.87 -5.70
C LYS A 30 6.20 4.18 -4.97
N ARG A 31 7.14 4.75 -4.20
CA ARG A 31 6.95 5.93 -3.35
C ARG A 31 5.71 5.81 -2.48
N MET A 32 5.52 4.66 -1.85
CA MET A 32 4.34 4.42 -1.03
C MET A 32 4.38 5.29 0.23
N GLU A 33 3.26 5.95 0.53
CA GLU A 33 3.07 6.63 1.80
C GLU A 33 3.21 5.65 2.98
N PHE A 34 3.54 6.17 4.17
CA PHE A 34 3.80 5.36 5.35
C PHE A 34 2.67 4.36 5.67
N GLY A 35 1.41 4.78 5.52
CA GLY A 35 0.25 3.91 5.72
C GLY A 35 0.16 2.80 4.68
N ILE A 36 0.32 3.14 3.41
CA ILE A 36 0.29 2.19 2.28
C ILE A 36 1.43 1.18 2.37
N GLY A 37 2.65 1.60 2.71
CA GLY A 37 3.77 0.69 2.91
C GLY A 37 3.54 -0.31 4.06
N ASN A 38 2.88 0.13 5.15
CA ASN A 38 2.52 -0.77 6.25
C ASN A 38 1.42 -1.76 5.87
N ILE A 39 0.45 -1.35 5.06
CA ILE A 39 -0.56 -2.26 4.48
C ILE A 39 0.14 -3.31 3.62
N PHE A 40 1.05 -2.90 2.74
CA PHE A 40 1.78 -3.80 1.86
C PHE A 40 2.60 -4.85 2.65
N LYS A 41 3.34 -4.42 3.67
CA LYS A 41 4.06 -5.33 4.59
C LYS A 41 3.12 -6.30 5.32
N ALA A 42 1.94 -5.84 5.74
CA ALA A 42 0.95 -6.69 6.40
C ALA A 42 0.34 -7.74 5.45
N CYS A 43 0.07 -7.36 4.20
CA CYS A 43 -0.39 -8.29 3.17
C CYS A 43 0.66 -9.34 2.83
N TYR A 44 1.93 -8.94 2.65
CA TYR A 44 2.98 -9.87 2.27
C TYR A 44 3.29 -10.91 3.35
N ARG A 45 3.35 -10.49 4.62
CA ARG A 45 3.68 -11.38 5.74
C ARG A 45 2.49 -12.17 6.28
N PHE A 46 1.30 -12.04 5.70
CA PHE A 46 0.01 -12.37 6.31
C PHE A 46 -0.01 -13.69 7.11
N GLY A 47 -0.06 -13.59 8.44
CA GLY A 47 -0.06 -14.74 9.35
C GLY A 47 1.28 -15.49 9.51
N GLY A 48 2.38 -14.96 8.98
CA GLY A 48 3.71 -15.56 8.98
C GLY A 48 4.72 -14.94 9.95
N LYS A 49 4.32 -13.95 10.77
CA LYS A 49 5.18 -13.40 11.83
C LYS A 49 4.76 -13.96 13.19
N ASP A 50 5.74 -14.51 13.90
CA ASP A 50 5.58 -14.97 15.28
C ASP A 50 5.03 -13.87 16.20
N GLY A 51 4.14 -14.25 17.11
CA GLY A 51 3.42 -13.32 17.98
C GLY A 51 2.35 -12.47 17.29
N THR A 52 2.03 -12.68 16.00
CA THR A 52 0.92 -12.01 15.33
C THR A 52 -0.03 -12.99 14.65
N SER A 53 -1.34 -12.76 14.75
CA SER A 53 -2.35 -13.57 14.07
C SER A 53 -2.77 -12.95 12.73
N LYS A 54 -3.39 -13.73 11.84
CA LYS A 54 -4.05 -13.19 10.63
C LYS A 54 -5.03 -12.07 10.96
N ARG A 55 -5.73 -12.16 12.10
CA ARG A 55 -6.62 -11.10 12.59
C ARG A 55 -5.86 -9.82 12.96
N TYR A 56 -4.68 -9.94 13.55
CA TYR A 56 -3.80 -8.80 13.82
C TYR A 56 -3.40 -8.09 12.52
N ASP A 57 -3.03 -8.84 11.48
CA ASP A 57 -2.69 -8.26 10.18
C ASP A 57 -3.89 -7.55 9.54
N LEU A 58 -5.08 -8.16 9.57
CA LEU A 58 -6.32 -7.51 9.11
C LEU A 58 -6.62 -6.21 9.87
N ASN A 59 -6.49 -6.23 11.20
CA ASN A 59 -6.70 -5.03 12.01
C ASN A 59 -5.70 -3.92 11.65
N LYS A 60 -4.44 -4.27 11.40
CA LYS A 60 -3.40 -3.32 10.96
C LYS A 60 -3.76 -2.73 9.59
N ILE A 61 -4.20 -3.54 8.64
CA ILE A 61 -4.64 -3.09 7.31
C ILE A 61 -5.81 -2.11 7.44
N ILE A 62 -6.86 -2.48 8.19
CA ILE A 62 -8.03 -1.62 8.43
C ILE A 62 -7.63 -0.30 9.06
N PHE A 63 -6.74 -0.33 10.07
CA PHE A 63 -6.27 0.87 10.75
C PHE A 63 -5.61 1.86 9.78
N PHE A 64 -4.65 1.40 8.97
CA PHE A 64 -3.95 2.28 8.03
C PHE A 64 -4.86 2.73 6.88
N ALA A 65 -5.73 1.85 6.37
CA ALA A 65 -6.68 2.20 5.31
C ALA A 65 -7.63 3.33 5.75
N LYS A 66 -8.20 3.23 6.96
CA LYS A 66 -9.06 4.29 7.53
C LYS A 66 -8.33 5.61 7.70
N ARG A 67 -7.06 5.59 8.08
CA ARG A 67 -6.25 6.81 8.24
C ARG A 67 -5.95 7.49 6.92
N GLU A 68 -5.67 6.73 5.86
CA GLU A 68 -5.45 7.28 4.53
C GLU A 68 -6.72 7.89 3.95
N LEU A 69 -7.88 7.21 4.09
CA LEU A 69 -9.18 7.78 3.71
C LEU A 69 -9.42 9.11 4.43
N ALA A 70 -9.29 9.14 5.76
CA ALA A 70 -9.49 10.38 6.51
C ALA A 70 -8.49 11.49 6.13
N ARG A 71 -7.30 11.16 5.61
CA ARG A 71 -6.36 12.16 5.08
C ARG A 71 -6.85 12.72 3.75
N MET A 72 -7.26 11.83 2.84
CA MET A 72 -7.83 12.23 1.54
C MET A 72 -9.07 13.10 1.73
N ASP A 73 -9.97 12.73 2.63
CA ASP A 73 -11.18 13.51 2.94
C ASP A 73 -10.80 14.94 3.40
N ARG A 74 -9.79 15.09 4.28
CA ARG A 74 -9.31 16.41 4.72
C ARG A 74 -8.65 17.21 3.60
N ASP A 75 -7.89 16.55 2.74
CA ASP A 75 -7.22 17.19 1.62
C ASP A 75 -8.26 17.69 0.59
N GLU A 76 -9.33 16.92 0.36
CA GLU A 76 -10.47 17.30 -0.48
C GLU A 76 -11.26 18.47 0.12
N ASP A 77 -11.59 18.41 1.42
CA ASP A 77 -12.29 19.50 2.12
C ASP A 77 -11.50 20.82 2.09
N ALA A 78 -10.16 20.75 2.24
CA ALA A 78 -9.27 21.91 2.17
C ALA A 78 -9.22 22.54 0.77
N VAL A 79 -9.44 21.75 -0.29
CA VAL A 79 -9.51 22.25 -1.68
C VAL A 79 -10.87 22.92 -1.96
N ILE A 80 -11.94 22.48 -1.30
CA ILE A 80 -13.31 22.99 -1.50
C ILE A 80 -13.59 24.26 -0.69
N SER A 81 -12.81 24.55 0.38
CA SER A 81 -12.88 25.80 1.15
C SER A 81 -11.71 26.77 0.91
N PRO A 82 -11.56 27.38 -0.29
CA PRO A 82 -10.65 28.50 -0.50
C PRO A 82 -11.19 29.84 0.04
#